data_AF-A0A6L8VID5-F1
#
_entry.id   AF-A0A6L8VID5-F1
#
_cell.length_a   1.000
_cell.length_b   1.000
_cell.length_c   1.000
_cell.angle_alpha   90.00
_cell.angle_beta   90.00
_cell.angle_gamma   90.00
#
_symmetry.space_group_name_H-M   'P 1'
#
loop_
_entity.id
_entity.type
_entity.pdbx_description
1 polymer ?
#
loop_
_entity_poly.entity_id
_entity_poly.type
_entity_poly.pdbx_seq_one_letter_code
_entity_poly.pdbx_strand_id
1 'polypeptide(L)'
;MRVAGIIGMVGAGVLSACAAPSVPLAGAASGRVPVAVEGKAFLAEIGPGPDGVRFTPAGAVPVRGMRVAVRRAAVPLDYSEGRVAKEAAALACEGQGRRFDGTAHGKFAGAGTWEFAGACA
;
A
#
# COMPACT_ATOMS: atom_id res chain seq x y z
N MET A 1 66.89 33.32 8.68
CA MET A 1 67.21 32.77 10.02
C MET A 1 66.49 31.44 10.18
N ARG A 2 67.20 30.42 10.67
CA ARG A 2 66.72 29.05 10.97
C ARG A 2 65.80 29.07 12.20
N VAL A 3 64.88 28.10 12.32
CA VAL A 3 64.52 27.24 13.50
C VAL A 3 63.40 26.30 13.03
N ALA A 4 63.67 25.00 12.79
CA ALA A 4 63.33 23.84 13.64
C ALA A 4 61.83 23.77 14.02
N GLY A 5 61.03 22.76 13.65
CA GLY A 5 61.27 21.32 13.77
C GLY A 5 60.72 20.83 15.11
N ILE A 6 59.50 20.28 15.15
CA ILE A 6 59.05 19.40 16.25
C ILE A 6 58.21 18.26 15.69
N ILE A 7 58.64 17.07 16.10
CA ILE A 7 58.15 15.74 15.83
C ILE A 7 56.95 15.43 16.72
N GLY A 8 55.96 14.75 16.16
CA GLY A 8 55.22 13.67 16.83
C GLY A 8 54.00 14.05 17.67
N MET A 9 52.83 13.55 17.26
CA MET A 9 52.22 12.46 18.04
C MET A 9 51.18 11.69 17.20
N VAL A 10 51.44 10.39 17.15
CA VAL A 10 50.54 9.30 16.83
C VAL A 10 49.24 9.43 17.64
N GLY A 11 48.10 9.20 16.98
CA GLY A 11 46.80 9.16 17.66
C GLY A 11 45.65 8.85 16.71
N ALA A 12 45.75 7.72 16.00
CA ALA A 12 44.65 7.16 15.24
C ALA A 12 43.50 6.81 16.19
N GLY A 13 42.40 7.56 16.07
CA GLY A 13 41.16 7.34 16.81
C GLY A 13 39.95 7.69 15.96
N VAL A 14 39.94 7.22 14.70
CA VAL A 14 38.73 7.29 13.88
C VAL A 14 37.83 6.17 14.38
N LEU A 15 36.96 6.50 15.36
CA LEU A 15 35.84 5.65 15.70
C LEU A 15 34.95 5.59 14.46
N SER A 16 35.20 4.57 13.65
CA SER A 16 34.41 4.17 12.50
C SER A 16 33.05 3.74 13.02
N ALA A 17 32.17 4.71 13.25
CA ALA A 17 30.77 4.45 13.52
C ALA A 17 30.19 3.80 12.26
N CYS A 18 29.92 2.50 12.34
CA CYS A 18 29.03 1.81 11.42
C CYS A 18 27.66 2.48 11.53
N ALA A 19 27.45 3.57 10.79
CA ALA A 19 26.12 4.00 10.42
C ALA A 19 25.59 2.93 9.48
N ALA A 20 24.98 1.89 10.06
CA ALA A 20 24.12 1.00 9.29
C ALA A 20 23.07 1.89 8.63
N PRO A 21 22.91 1.86 7.30
CA PRO A 21 21.75 2.49 6.69
C PRO A 21 20.54 1.80 7.30
N SER A 22 19.79 2.53 8.12
CA SER A 22 18.42 2.17 8.46
C SER A 22 17.68 2.16 7.14
N VAL A 23 17.60 0.99 6.50
CA VAL A 23 16.68 0.76 5.39
C VAL A 23 15.33 1.14 5.96
N PRO A 24 14.67 2.22 5.50
CA PRO A 24 13.29 2.39 5.86
C PRO A 24 12.62 1.11 5.37
N LEU A 25 12.01 0.33 6.26
CA LEU A 25 11.03 -0.65 5.83
C LEU A 25 10.15 0.11 4.84
N ALA A 26 10.20 -0.27 3.57
CA ALA A 26 9.39 0.35 2.54
C ALA A 26 7.95 0.12 2.98
N GLY A 27 7.38 1.09 3.70
CA GLY A 27 5.99 1.09 4.09
C GLY A 27 5.23 0.94 2.79
N ALA A 28 4.38 -0.09 2.72
CA ALA A 28 3.66 -0.42 1.51
C ALA A 28 3.03 0.87 0.96
N ALA A 29 3.54 1.32 -0.20
CA ALA A 29 3.26 2.67 -0.69
C ALA A 29 1.75 2.83 -0.85
N SER A 30 1.16 3.67 -0.01
CA SER A 30 -0.24 4.06 -0.11
C SER A 30 -0.39 5.01 -1.30
N GLY A 31 -1.50 4.95 -2.00
CA GLY A 31 -1.68 5.80 -3.18
C GLY A 31 -3.13 5.88 -3.65
N ARG A 32 -3.41 6.97 -4.36
CA ARG A 32 -4.66 7.14 -5.11
C ARG A 32 -4.42 6.76 -6.55
N VAL A 33 -5.18 5.81 -7.06
CA VAL A 33 -5.03 5.26 -8.41
C VAL A 33 -6.30 5.52 -9.20
N PRO A 34 -6.27 6.40 -10.22
CA PRO A 34 -7.39 6.55 -11.13
C PRO A 34 -7.47 5.32 -12.04
N VAL A 35 -8.67 4.76 -12.19
CA VAL A 35 -8.92 3.60 -13.07
C VAL A 35 -10.20 3.80 -13.86
N ALA A 36 -10.28 3.15 -15.02
CA ALA A 36 -11.47 3.15 -15.86
C ALA A 36 -12.01 1.72 -16.00
N VAL A 37 -13.30 1.53 -15.73
CA VAL A 37 -14.00 0.25 -15.88
C VAL A 37 -15.30 0.48 -16.62
N GLU A 38 -15.58 -0.28 -17.68
CA GLU A 38 -16.81 -0.14 -18.48
C GLU A 38 -17.08 1.32 -18.94
N GLY A 39 -16.02 2.08 -19.27
CA GLY A 39 -16.12 3.50 -19.67
C GLY A 39 -16.42 4.48 -18.53
N LYS A 40 -16.48 4.02 -17.27
CA LYS A 40 -16.71 4.85 -16.09
C LYS A 40 -15.38 5.10 -15.36
N ALA A 41 -15.21 6.31 -14.84
CA ALA A 41 -14.02 6.70 -14.09
C ALA A 41 -14.19 6.44 -12.58
N PHE A 42 -13.18 5.81 -11.99
CA PHE A 42 -13.10 5.50 -10.57
C PHE A 42 -11.80 6.03 -9.97
N LEU A 43 -11.84 6.25 -8.66
CA LEU A 43 -10.69 6.52 -7.85
C LEU A 43 -10.57 5.42 -6.80
N ALA A 44 -9.47 4.69 -6.82
CA ALA A 44 -9.13 3.70 -5.81
C ALA A 44 -8.09 4.30 -4.85
N GLU A 45 -8.32 4.20 -3.55
CA GLU A 45 -7.39 4.58 -2.51
C GLU A 45 -6.83 3.31 -1.86
N ILE A 46 -5.55 3.06 -2.10
CA ILE A 46 -4.82 1.91 -1.58
C ILE A 46 -4.00 2.36 -0.37
N GLY A 47 -4.05 1.61 0.72
CA GLY A 47 -3.21 1.89 1.88
C GLY A 47 -3.33 0.84 2.97
N PRO A 48 -2.63 1.04 4.11
CA PRO A 48 -2.75 0.14 5.25
C PRO A 48 -4.21 0.06 5.72
N GLY A 49 -4.57 -1.10 6.24
CA GLY A 49 -5.88 -1.39 6.78
C GLY A 49 -5.86 -2.70 7.55
N PRO A 50 -6.99 -3.10 8.15
CA PRO A 50 -7.10 -4.39 8.79
C PRO A 50 -6.96 -5.53 7.77
N ASP A 51 -6.68 -6.73 8.27
CA ASP A 51 -6.82 -7.94 7.48
C ASP A 51 -8.26 -8.04 6.93
N GLY A 52 -8.34 -8.45 5.67
CA GLY A 52 -9.60 -8.82 5.04
C GLY A 52 -10.11 -10.15 5.52
N VAL A 53 -11.26 -10.55 4.98
CA VAL A 53 -11.86 -11.85 5.23
C VAL A 53 -12.21 -12.48 3.89
N ARG A 54 -11.94 -13.77 3.73
CA ARG A 54 -12.56 -14.62 2.71
C ARG A 54 -13.45 -15.64 3.38
N PHE A 55 -14.57 -15.96 2.73
CA PHE A 55 -15.49 -16.97 3.24
C PHE A 55 -15.18 -18.33 2.60
N THR A 56 -15.07 -19.35 3.45
CA THR A 56 -14.86 -20.75 3.07
C THR A 56 -15.97 -21.61 3.69
N PRO A 57 -16.16 -22.88 3.28
CA PRO A 57 -17.09 -23.78 3.94
C PRO A 57 -16.82 -23.98 5.44
N ALA A 58 -15.57 -23.81 5.88
CA ALA A 58 -15.16 -23.91 7.29
C ALA A 58 -15.34 -22.58 8.06
N GLY A 59 -15.79 -21.51 7.40
CA GLY A 59 -15.99 -20.19 7.99
C GLY A 59 -15.10 -19.09 7.40
N ALA A 60 -15.06 -17.97 8.12
CA ALA A 60 -14.27 -16.79 7.77
C ALA A 60 -12.77 -17.01 8.02
N VAL A 61 -11.95 -16.75 7.01
CA VAL A 61 -10.48 -16.87 7.08
C VAL A 61 -9.86 -15.51 6.78
N PRO A 62 -8.85 -15.03 7.54
CA PRO A 62 -8.22 -13.75 7.28
C PRO A 62 -7.45 -13.74 5.95
N VAL A 63 -7.46 -12.58 5.28
CA VAL A 63 -6.69 -12.29 4.06
C VAL A 63 -5.78 -11.11 4.34
N ARG A 64 -4.47 -11.29 4.19
CA ARG A 64 -3.48 -10.25 4.46
C ARG A 64 -3.16 -9.47 3.20
N GLY A 65 -3.15 -8.15 3.32
CA GLY A 65 -2.82 -7.22 2.26
C GLY A 65 -3.22 -5.81 2.63
N MET A 66 -2.98 -4.87 1.74
CA MET A 66 -3.50 -3.51 1.87
C MET A 66 -5.00 -3.46 1.59
N ARG A 67 -5.64 -2.47 2.18
CA ARG A 67 -7.03 -2.10 1.92
C ARG A 67 -7.12 -1.29 0.64
N VAL A 68 -8.19 -1.52 -0.13
CA VAL A 68 -8.56 -0.70 -1.28
C VAL A 68 -9.95 -0.12 -1.05
N ALA A 69 -10.09 1.21 -1.03
CA ALA A 69 -11.41 1.87 -1.11
C ALA A 69 -11.65 2.40 -2.52
N VAL A 70 -12.82 2.13 -3.08
CA VAL A 70 -13.18 2.52 -4.44
C VAL A 70 -14.38 3.45 -4.40
N ARG A 71 -14.27 4.57 -5.12
CA ARG A 71 -15.35 5.53 -5.36
C ARG A 71 -15.44 5.82 -6.86
N ARG A 72 -16.64 6.08 -7.35
CA ARG A 72 -16.84 6.54 -8.73
C ARG A 72 -16.81 8.07 -8.77
N ALA A 73 -16.17 8.63 -9.80
CA ALA A 73 -15.89 10.06 -9.87
C ALA A 73 -17.14 10.93 -10.05
N ALA A 74 -18.11 10.47 -10.86
CA ALA A 74 -19.29 11.26 -11.21
C ALA A 74 -20.50 11.00 -10.29
N VAL A 75 -20.90 9.73 -10.16
CA VAL A 75 -22.08 9.31 -9.37
C VAL A 75 -21.61 8.35 -8.28
N PRO A 76 -22.00 8.53 -7.00
CA PRO A 76 -21.68 7.61 -5.92
C PRO A 76 -22.05 6.17 -6.24
N LEU A 77 -21.21 5.21 -5.82
CA LEU A 77 -21.53 3.80 -5.95
C LEU A 77 -22.73 3.41 -5.08
N ASP A 78 -23.54 2.47 -5.55
CA ASP A 78 -24.58 1.85 -4.74
C ASP A 78 -24.17 0.47 -4.19
N TYR A 79 -25.05 -0.12 -3.37
CA TYR A 79 -24.85 -1.45 -2.78
C TYR A 79 -24.92 -2.61 -3.80
N SER A 80 -25.51 -2.41 -4.97
CA SER A 80 -25.56 -3.42 -6.04
C SER A 80 -24.30 -3.43 -6.90
N GLU A 81 -23.51 -2.35 -6.86
CA GLU A 81 -22.34 -2.14 -7.71
C GLU A 81 -21.03 -2.77 -7.19
N GLY A 82 -21.12 -3.79 -6.34
CA GLY A 82 -19.95 -4.48 -5.79
C GLY A 82 -19.06 -5.14 -6.84
N ARG A 83 -19.64 -5.64 -7.94
CA ARG A 83 -18.89 -6.26 -9.05
C ARG A 83 -17.94 -5.25 -9.72
N VAL A 84 -18.48 -4.13 -10.18
CA VAL A 84 -17.69 -3.10 -10.88
C VAL A 84 -16.68 -2.44 -9.95
N ALA A 85 -17.03 -2.29 -8.66
CA ALA A 85 -16.08 -1.81 -7.65
C ALA A 85 -14.91 -2.79 -7.44
N LYS A 86 -15.17 -4.11 -7.43
CA LYS A 86 -14.13 -5.13 -7.30
C LYS A 86 -13.19 -5.13 -8.50
N GLU A 87 -13.72 -4.97 -9.70
CA GLU A 87 -12.91 -4.85 -10.93
C GLU A 87 -12.02 -3.60 -10.91
N ALA A 88 -12.56 -2.45 -10.48
CA ALA A 88 -11.79 -1.22 -10.30
C ALA A 88 -10.68 -1.39 -9.25
N ALA A 89 -10.96 -2.09 -8.14
CA ALA A 89 -9.95 -2.40 -7.12
C ALA A 89 -8.82 -3.29 -7.68
N ALA A 90 -9.18 -4.28 -8.51
CA ALA A 90 -8.20 -5.17 -9.14
C ALA A 90 -7.24 -4.40 -10.06
N LEU A 91 -7.79 -3.59 -10.96
CA LEU A 91 -7.00 -2.73 -11.85
C LEU A 91 -6.11 -1.75 -11.08
N ALA A 92 -6.60 -1.22 -9.96
CA ALA A 92 -5.82 -0.29 -9.15
C ALA A 92 -4.61 -0.96 -8.49
N CYS A 93 -4.77 -2.20 -7.99
CA CYS A 93 -3.66 -2.98 -7.46
C CYS A 93 -2.63 -3.32 -8.53
N GLU A 94 -3.08 -3.77 -9.70
CA GLU A 94 -2.21 -4.04 -10.85
C GLU A 94 -1.46 -2.78 -11.28
N GLY A 95 -2.12 -1.61 -11.27
CA GLY A 95 -1.51 -0.32 -11.53
C GLY A 95 -0.42 0.10 -10.52
N GLN A 96 -0.39 -0.52 -9.33
CA GLN A 96 0.71 -0.37 -8.36
C GLN A 96 1.72 -1.52 -8.42
N GLY A 97 1.64 -2.40 -9.42
CA GLY A 97 2.51 -3.57 -9.54
C GLY A 97 2.22 -4.66 -8.51
N ARG A 98 1.00 -4.69 -7.95
CA ARG A 98 0.55 -5.63 -6.92
C ARG A 98 -0.51 -6.57 -7.46
N ARG A 99 -0.73 -7.69 -6.77
CA ARG A 99 -1.80 -8.63 -7.09
C ARG A 99 -3.04 -8.32 -6.27
N PHE A 100 -4.19 -8.37 -6.91
CA PHE A 100 -5.48 -8.34 -6.22
C PHE A 100 -5.90 -9.76 -5.78
N ASP A 101 -6.26 -9.93 -4.51
CA ASP A 101 -6.91 -11.14 -4.01
C ASP A 101 -8.43 -11.06 -4.22
N GLY A 102 -8.91 -11.66 -5.30
CA GLY A 102 -10.34 -11.71 -5.64
C GLY A 102 -11.22 -12.44 -4.61
N THR A 103 -10.63 -13.24 -3.72
CA THR A 103 -11.34 -13.97 -2.66
C THR A 103 -11.66 -13.10 -1.45
N ALA A 104 -11.00 -11.95 -1.31
CA ALA A 104 -11.31 -10.97 -0.28
C ALA A 104 -12.77 -10.49 -0.41
N HIS A 105 -13.46 -10.48 0.71
CA HIS A 105 -14.81 -9.99 0.82
C HIS A 105 -14.81 -8.46 0.74
N GLY A 106 -15.65 -7.93 -0.15
CA GLY A 106 -15.89 -6.50 -0.26
C GLY A 106 -17.07 -6.09 0.60
N LYS A 107 -16.98 -4.90 1.21
CA LYS A 107 -18.07 -4.30 1.99
C LYS A 107 -18.44 -2.95 1.38
N PHE A 108 -19.74 -2.68 1.28
CA PHE A 108 -20.20 -1.32 1.03
C PHE A 108 -20.08 -0.49 2.32
N ALA A 109 -19.18 0.49 2.32
CA ALA A 109 -18.90 1.32 3.49
C ALA A 109 -19.93 2.47 3.65
N GLY A 110 -20.86 2.61 2.70
CA GLY A 110 -21.75 3.77 2.61
C GLY A 110 -21.10 4.94 1.87
N ALA A 111 -21.85 6.04 1.72
CA ALA A 111 -21.39 7.27 1.08
C ALA A 111 -20.73 7.09 -0.31
N GLY A 112 -21.20 6.11 -1.08
CA GLY A 112 -20.68 5.86 -2.43
C GLY A 112 -19.38 5.08 -2.49
N THR A 113 -19.01 4.36 -1.43
CA THR A 113 -17.70 3.73 -1.30
C THR A 113 -17.80 2.22 -1.07
N TRP A 114 -17.04 1.48 -1.86
CA TRP A 114 -16.78 0.06 -1.63
C TRP A 114 -15.38 -0.14 -1.06
N GLU A 115 -15.24 -1.00 -0.07
CA GLU A 115 -13.97 -1.30 0.58
C GLU A 115 -13.63 -2.78 0.47
N PHE A 116 -12.37 -3.06 0.15
CA PHE A 116 -11.79 -4.39 0.05
C PHE A 116 -10.55 -4.43 0.96
N ALA A 117 -10.75 -4.82 2.22
CA ALA A 117 -9.67 -5.01 3.18
C ALA A 117 -8.82 -6.24 2.81
N GLY A 118 -7.51 -6.17 3.02
CA GLY A 118 -6.59 -7.28 2.73
C GLY A 118 -6.40 -7.62 1.25
N ALA A 119 -7.06 -6.91 0.32
CA ALA A 119 -7.22 -7.38 -1.05
C ALA A 119 -6.05 -7.04 -1.98
N CYS A 120 -5.06 -6.23 -1.56
CA CYS A 120 -3.98 -5.76 -2.42
C CYS A 120 -2.60 -6.13 -1.87
N ALA A 121 -1.86 -7.04 -2.53
CA ALA A 121 -0.59 -7.55 -2.05
C ALA A 121 0.50 -7.50 -3.13
#